data_AF-A0AAP2DHN3-F1
#
_entry.id   AF-A0AAP2DHN3-F1
#
_cell.length_a   1.000
_cell.length_b   1.000
_cell.length_c   1.000
_cell.angle_alpha   90.00
_cell.angle_beta   90.00
_cell.angle_gamma   90.00
#
_symmetry.space_group_name_H-M   'P 1'
#
loop_
_entity.id
_entity.type
_entity.pdbx_description
1 polymer ?
#
loop_
_entity_poly.entity_id
_entity_poly.type
_entity_poly.pdbx_seq_one_letter_code
_entity_poly.pdbx_strand_id
1 'polypeptide(L)'
;MKSFVILISVLILQGFTFTSQKPATEGILSKEEQKLYELIMEYRKSKGLPPIALSAKLTKVAQAHARDLSENYKFDFDNKCNPHSWSKNGKWSPCCYTNDHKEAKCMWDKPREIADYAGNGYEIAYYSSKGATAEEGLTGWKASPAHNPLIVNEGIWNQVQWKAIGIGLYGEYGIVWFGEVEDDATPAPAPKQAPASKRRSS
;
A
#
# COMPACT_ATOMS: atom_id res chain seq x y z
N MET A 1 -11.91 -65.79 23.22
CA MET A 1 -11.01 -64.76 23.80
C MET A 1 -10.57 -63.82 22.68
N LYS A 2 -11.02 -62.57 22.77
CA LYS A 2 -10.53 -61.31 22.16
C LYS A 2 -10.30 -61.28 20.63
N SER A 3 -11.35 -60.93 19.90
CA SER A 3 -11.26 -60.37 18.54
C SER A 3 -10.67 -58.94 18.61
N PHE A 4 -9.62 -58.68 17.84
CA PHE A 4 -9.04 -57.34 17.66
C PHE A 4 -9.83 -56.59 16.59
N VAL A 5 -10.44 -55.47 16.95
CA VAL A 5 -11.00 -54.49 16.00
C VAL A 5 -9.95 -53.41 15.81
N ILE A 6 -9.41 -53.29 14.60
CA ILE A 6 -8.51 -52.19 14.21
C ILE A 6 -9.38 -51.04 13.72
N LEU A 7 -9.48 -49.97 14.51
CA LEU A 7 -10.05 -48.69 14.08
C LEU A 7 -9.04 -47.96 13.19
N ILE A 8 -9.33 -47.80 11.90
CA ILE A 8 -8.55 -46.96 11.00
C ILE A 8 -9.05 -45.52 11.13
N SER A 9 -8.27 -44.67 11.80
CA SER A 9 -8.49 -43.23 11.88
C SER A 9 -8.14 -42.58 10.54
N VAL A 10 -9.14 -42.09 9.81
CA VAL A 10 -8.95 -41.30 8.60
C VAL A 10 -8.60 -39.87 9.00
N LEU A 11 -7.32 -39.50 8.93
CA LEU A 11 -6.86 -38.12 9.03
C LEU A 11 -7.17 -37.41 7.70
N ILE A 12 -8.21 -36.57 7.68
CA ILE A 12 -8.48 -35.68 6.55
C ILE A 12 -7.50 -34.51 6.65
N LEU A 13 -6.38 -34.59 5.93
CA LEU A 13 -5.54 -33.42 5.65
C LEU A 13 -6.34 -32.48 4.74
N GLN A 14 -6.98 -31.46 5.33
CA GLN A 14 -7.45 -30.32 4.56
C GLN A 14 -6.21 -29.54 4.08
N GLY A 15 -5.91 -29.66 2.79
CA GLY A 15 -4.86 -28.88 2.15
C GLY A 15 -5.25 -27.41 2.16
N PHE A 16 -4.59 -26.62 3.00
CA PHE A 16 -4.61 -25.17 2.88
C PHE A 16 -3.88 -24.81 1.59
N THR A 17 -4.63 -24.40 0.57
CA THR A 17 -4.04 -23.84 -0.65
C THR A 17 -3.54 -22.43 -0.31
N PHE A 18 -2.25 -22.29 -0.01
CA PHE A 18 -1.60 -20.99 -0.05
C PHE A 18 -1.59 -20.52 -1.50
N THR A 19 -2.41 -19.51 -1.81
CA THR A 19 -2.30 -18.80 -3.08
C THR A 19 -0.99 -18.01 -3.04
N SER A 20 0.05 -18.50 -3.70
CA SER A 20 1.26 -17.72 -3.96
C SER A 20 0.88 -16.48 -4.76
N GLN A 21 0.83 -15.31 -4.11
CA GLN A 21 0.81 -14.04 -4.84
C GLN A 21 2.15 -13.90 -5.55
N LYS A 22 2.10 -13.87 -6.89
CA LYS A 22 3.25 -13.50 -7.71
C LYS A 22 3.77 -12.13 -7.22
N PRO A 23 5.09 -11.97 -6.97
CA PRO A 23 5.61 -10.70 -6.49
C PRO A 23 5.22 -9.59 -7.46
N ALA A 24 4.62 -8.53 -6.91
CA ALA A 24 4.37 -7.31 -7.65
C ALA A 24 5.72 -6.78 -8.15
N THR A 25 5.81 -6.56 -9.46
CA THR A 25 6.94 -5.89 -10.09
C THR A 25 6.90 -4.42 -9.70
N GLU A 26 7.91 -3.95 -8.95
CA GLU A 26 8.03 -2.55 -8.55
C GLU A 26 7.93 -1.61 -9.75
N GLY A 27 7.18 -0.51 -9.60
CA GLY A 27 6.97 0.49 -10.65
C GLY A 27 5.90 0.13 -11.68
N ILE A 28 5.26 -1.03 -11.56
CA ILE A 28 4.06 -1.42 -12.32
C ILE A 28 2.89 -1.48 -11.35
N LEU A 29 1.81 -0.77 -11.66
CA LEU A 29 0.61 -0.82 -10.82
C LEU A 29 -0.07 -2.19 -10.92
N SER A 30 -0.56 -2.70 -9.80
CA SER A 30 -1.57 -3.76 -9.79
C SER A 30 -2.94 -3.19 -10.18
N LYS A 31 -3.90 -4.08 -10.47
CA LYS A 31 -5.28 -3.65 -10.72
C LYS A 31 -5.90 -2.94 -9.51
N GLU A 32 -5.56 -3.40 -8.30
CA GLU A 32 -6.11 -2.83 -7.08
C GLU A 32 -5.47 -1.46 -6.77
N GLU A 33 -4.18 -1.29 -7.06
CA GLU A 33 -3.50 0.02 -6.96
C GLU A 33 -4.04 1.03 -7.98
N GLN A 34 -4.26 0.59 -9.23
CA GLN A 34 -4.90 1.42 -10.25
C GLN A 34 -6.32 1.82 -9.84
N LYS A 35 -7.12 0.87 -9.32
CA LYS A 35 -8.46 1.13 -8.78
C LYS A 35 -8.43 2.13 -7.63
N LEU A 36 -7.47 2.00 -6.70
CA LEU A 36 -7.34 2.94 -5.59
C LEU A 36 -7.01 4.36 -6.09
N TYR A 37 -6.09 4.51 -7.04
CA TYR A 37 -5.81 5.80 -7.66
C TYR A 37 -7.08 6.43 -8.25
N GLU A 38 -7.83 5.67 -9.05
CA GLU A 38 -9.07 6.14 -9.69
C GLU A 38 -10.11 6.59 -8.66
N LEU A 39 -10.31 5.82 -7.59
CA LEU A 39 -11.24 6.16 -6.51
C LEU A 39 -10.81 7.43 -5.75
N ILE A 40 -9.51 7.61 -5.49
CA ILE A 40 -8.99 8.85 -4.87
C ILE A 40 -9.24 10.04 -5.79
N MET A 41 -8.97 9.90 -7.10
CA MET A 41 -9.20 10.98 -8.06
C MET A 41 -10.69 11.33 -8.21
N GLU A 42 -11.57 10.32 -8.20
CA GLU A 42 -13.02 10.55 -8.18
C GLU A 42 -13.46 11.29 -6.91
N TYR A 43 -12.92 10.89 -5.75
CA TYR A 43 -13.22 11.57 -4.49
C TYR A 43 -12.74 13.03 -4.51
N ARG A 44 -11.51 13.30 -4.98
CA ARG A 44 -10.99 14.66 -5.17
C ARG A 44 -11.86 15.47 -6.12
N LYS A 45 -12.28 14.88 -7.24
CA LYS A 45 -13.19 15.52 -8.19
C LYS A 45 -14.52 15.89 -7.54
N SER A 46 -15.08 15.03 -6.68
CA SER A 46 -16.31 15.34 -5.92
C SER A 46 -16.16 16.53 -4.97
N LYS A 47 -14.92 16.88 -4.60
CA LYS A 47 -14.57 18.04 -3.78
C LYS A 47 -14.14 19.27 -4.60
N GLY A 48 -14.24 19.20 -5.92
CA GLY A 48 -13.82 20.29 -6.82
C GLY A 48 -12.30 20.46 -6.93
N LEU A 49 -11.52 19.44 -6.56
CA LEU A 49 -10.06 19.47 -6.59
C LEU A 49 -9.52 18.86 -7.89
N PRO A 50 -8.37 19.34 -8.40
CA PRO A 50 -7.75 18.78 -9.58
C PRO A 50 -7.22 17.35 -9.30
N PRO A 51 -7.15 16.50 -10.34
CA PRO A 51 -6.46 15.22 -10.23
C PRO A 51 -4.96 15.45 -9.99
N ILE A 52 -4.30 14.46 -9.40
CA ILE A 52 -2.86 14.45 -9.14
C ILE A 52 -2.23 13.44 -10.09
N ALA A 53 -1.12 13.79 -10.74
CA ALA A 53 -0.44 12.88 -11.66
C ALA A 53 0.20 11.69 -10.91
N LEU A 54 0.04 10.48 -11.45
CA LEU A 54 0.74 9.29 -10.94
C LEU A 54 2.25 9.42 -11.17
N SER A 55 3.02 9.21 -10.10
CA SER A 55 4.49 9.23 -10.11
C SER A 55 5.04 7.82 -10.02
N ALA A 56 5.95 7.46 -10.93
CA ALA A 56 6.63 6.17 -10.91
C ALA A 56 7.52 6.04 -9.67
N LYS A 57 8.21 7.13 -9.31
CA LYS A 57 9.09 7.21 -8.13
C LYS A 57 8.30 7.02 -6.84
N LEU A 58 7.22 7.77 -6.62
CA LEU A 58 6.40 7.63 -5.42
C LEU A 58 5.66 6.29 -5.37
N THR A 59 5.24 5.73 -6.52
CA THR A 59 4.65 4.38 -6.58
C THR A 59 5.64 3.32 -6.13
N LYS A 60 6.91 3.41 -6.57
CA LYS A 60 7.97 2.51 -6.10
C LYS A 60 8.16 2.60 -4.58
N VAL A 61 8.16 3.82 -4.02
CA VAL A 61 8.28 4.04 -2.56
C VAL A 61 7.10 3.43 -1.82
N ALA A 62 5.87 3.67 -2.29
CA ALA A 62 4.65 3.14 -1.69
C ALA A 62 4.62 1.60 -1.70
N GLN A 63 5.00 0.98 -2.83
CA GLN A 63 5.07 -0.48 -2.97
C GLN A 63 6.14 -1.09 -2.06
N ALA A 64 7.32 -0.45 -1.97
CA ALA A 64 8.38 -0.88 -1.07
C ALA A 64 7.92 -0.81 0.40
N HIS A 65 7.23 0.27 0.78
CA HIS A 65 6.78 0.45 2.14
C HIS A 65 5.66 -0.50 2.55
N ALA A 66 4.66 -0.70 1.68
CA ALA A 66 3.58 -1.65 1.93
C ALA A 66 4.14 -3.07 2.16
N ARG A 67 5.15 -3.46 1.38
CA ARG A 67 5.85 -4.73 1.58
C ARG A 67 6.64 -4.74 2.89
N ASP A 68 7.40 -3.70 3.18
CA ASP A 68 8.18 -3.61 4.42
C ASP A 68 7.30 -3.73 5.66
N LEU A 69 6.15 -3.06 5.67
CA LEU A 69 5.19 -3.16 6.77
C LEU A 69 4.61 -4.56 6.89
N SER A 70 4.16 -5.16 5.79
CA SER A 70 3.59 -6.52 5.81
C SER A 70 4.59 -7.56 6.28
N GLU A 71 5.87 -7.43 5.91
CA GLU A 71 6.90 -8.43 6.22
C GLU A 71 7.60 -8.18 7.55
N ASN A 72 7.73 -6.93 8.00
CA ASN A 72 8.64 -6.55 9.08
C ASN A 72 7.99 -5.76 10.22
N TYR A 73 6.78 -5.21 10.04
CA TYR A 73 6.10 -4.46 11.10
C TYR A 73 5.19 -5.37 11.91
N LYS A 74 5.31 -5.28 13.25
CA LYS A 74 4.44 -5.99 14.19
C LYS A 74 3.55 -5.00 14.90
N PHE A 75 2.25 -5.20 14.78
CA PHE A 75 1.28 -4.55 15.65
C PHE A 75 1.44 -5.13 17.06
N ASP A 76 1.94 -4.31 17.96
CA ASP A 76 2.14 -4.62 19.37
C ASP A 76 1.72 -3.38 20.17
N PHE A 77 1.02 -3.58 21.29
CA PHE A 77 0.61 -2.50 22.18
C PHE A 77 1.80 -1.76 22.79
N ASP A 78 2.94 -2.45 22.92
CA ASP A 78 4.19 -1.86 23.42
C ASP A 78 5.02 -1.21 22.29
N ASN A 79 4.62 -1.37 21.03
CA ASN A 79 5.30 -0.74 19.92
C ASN A 79 4.99 0.77 19.89
N LYS A 80 6.00 1.56 20.25
CA LYS A 80 5.93 3.03 20.22
C LYS A 80 6.00 3.59 18.79
N CYS A 81 6.45 2.76 17.85
CA CYS A 81 6.55 3.10 16.44
C CYS A 81 5.21 2.80 15.77
N ASN A 82 4.76 3.69 14.89
CA ASN A 82 3.52 3.54 14.13
C ASN A 82 3.82 3.12 12.67
N PRO A 83 2.80 2.88 11.83
CA PRO A 83 2.99 2.44 10.45
C PRO A 83 3.73 3.39 9.50
N HIS A 84 4.13 4.59 9.92
CA HIS A 84 5.06 5.45 9.16
C HIS A 84 6.53 5.07 9.36
N SER A 85 6.79 4.02 10.13
CA SER A 85 8.11 3.49 10.41
C SER A 85 8.66 2.67 9.25
N TRP A 86 9.98 2.58 9.18
CA TRP A 86 10.69 1.80 8.16
C TRP A 86 11.65 0.83 8.83
N SER A 87 11.58 -0.44 8.47
CA SER A 87 12.48 -1.45 9.00
C SER A 87 13.89 -1.32 8.43
N LYS A 88 14.83 -2.09 8.96
CA LYS A 88 16.21 -2.18 8.46
C LYS A 88 16.37 -3.11 7.25
N ASN A 89 15.28 -3.71 6.76
CA ASN A 89 15.30 -4.77 5.75
C ASN A 89 15.13 -4.21 4.32
N GLY A 90 15.85 -3.14 3.99
CA GLY A 90 15.86 -2.56 2.66
C GLY A 90 17.04 -1.61 2.43
N LYS A 91 17.08 -1.01 1.24
CA LYS A 91 18.11 -0.04 0.84
C LYS A 91 17.67 1.38 1.15
N TRP A 92 17.37 1.63 2.42
CA TRP A 92 16.95 2.93 2.96
C TRP A 92 17.40 3.02 4.43
N SER A 93 17.32 4.21 5.01
CA SER A 93 17.60 4.39 6.44
C SER A 93 16.41 3.90 7.26
N PRO A 94 16.57 2.97 8.23
CA PRO A 94 15.46 2.56 9.10
C PRO A 94 15.06 3.67 10.06
N CYS A 95 13.81 3.65 10.54
CA CYS A 95 13.37 4.55 11.60
C CYS A 95 12.16 4.01 12.37
N CYS A 96 12.01 4.50 13.59
CA CYS A 96 10.80 4.37 14.40
C CYS A 96 10.05 5.70 14.36
N TYR A 97 8.91 5.74 13.68
CA TYR A 97 8.08 6.93 13.61
C TYR A 97 7.08 6.93 14.76
N THR A 98 7.16 7.90 15.67
CA THR A 98 6.27 8.04 16.84
C THR A 98 5.07 8.93 16.55
N ASN A 99 3.98 8.74 17.31
CA ASN A 99 2.74 9.51 17.14
C ASN A 99 2.88 11.02 17.45
N ASP A 100 3.99 11.47 18.02
CA ASP A 100 4.27 12.90 18.24
C ASP A 100 4.89 13.59 17.01
N HIS A 101 5.07 12.85 15.90
CA HIS A 101 5.58 13.33 14.62
C HIS A 101 6.97 13.98 14.67
N LYS A 102 7.74 13.79 15.75
CA LYS A 102 9.11 14.35 15.86
C LYS A 102 10.07 13.79 14.81
N GLU A 103 9.80 12.57 14.36
CA GLU A 103 10.59 11.87 13.35
C GLU A 103 10.05 12.08 11.92
N ALA A 104 9.35 13.18 11.65
CA ALA A 104 8.75 13.48 10.34
C ALA A 104 9.76 13.44 9.18
N LYS A 105 11.02 13.81 9.43
CA LYS A 105 12.11 13.71 8.47
C LYS A 105 12.30 12.28 7.94
N CYS A 106 12.03 11.26 8.75
CA CYS A 106 12.10 9.88 8.29
C CYS A 106 11.15 9.63 7.11
N MET A 107 9.91 10.10 7.19
CA MET A 107 8.93 9.97 6.11
C MET A 107 9.35 10.86 4.92
N TRP A 108 9.67 12.12 5.16
CA TRP A 108 9.94 13.09 4.09
C TRP A 108 11.09 12.71 3.16
N ASP A 109 12.12 12.02 3.67
CA ASP A 109 13.31 11.67 2.91
C ASP A 109 13.20 10.37 2.11
N LYS A 110 12.24 9.49 2.40
CA LYS A 110 12.15 8.16 1.76
C LYS A 110 12.03 8.21 0.24
N PRO A 111 11.27 9.15 -0.35
CA PRO A 111 11.27 9.30 -1.81
C PRO A 111 12.65 9.58 -2.42
N ARG A 112 13.50 10.38 -1.75
CA ARG A 112 14.88 10.62 -2.19
C ARG A 112 15.73 9.38 -2.04
N GLU A 113 15.68 8.72 -0.89
CA GLU A 113 16.49 7.54 -0.60
C GLU A 113 16.21 6.38 -1.58
N ILE A 114 14.95 6.15 -1.92
CA ILE A 114 14.50 4.92 -2.61
C ILE A 114 14.39 5.10 -4.14
N ALA A 115 14.03 6.31 -4.57
CA ALA A 115 13.62 6.56 -5.95
C ALA A 115 14.14 7.87 -6.55
N ASP A 116 15.04 8.59 -5.85
CA ASP A 116 15.61 9.84 -6.33
C ASP A 116 14.53 10.89 -6.70
N TYR A 117 13.45 10.94 -5.93
CA TYR A 117 12.41 11.96 -6.09
C TYR A 117 12.87 13.26 -5.43
N ALA A 118 12.81 14.39 -6.14
CA ALA A 118 13.46 15.63 -5.69
C ALA A 118 12.77 16.29 -4.47
N GLY A 119 11.46 16.09 -4.30
CA GLY A 119 10.66 16.70 -3.23
C GLY A 119 10.56 15.86 -1.97
N ASN A 120 10.02 16.45 -0.90
CA ASN A 120 9.54 15.67 0.25
C ASN A 120 8.35 14.81 -0.17
N GLY A 121 8.18 13.67 0.50
CA GLY A 121 6.96 12.89 0.42
C GLY A 121 6.15 12.94 1.70
N TYR A 122 4.84 12.85 1.58
CA TYR A 122 3.90 12.73 2.70
C TYR A 122 3.03 11.53 2.46
N GLU A 123 2.73 10.74 3.48
CA GLU A 123 2.01 9.49 3.28
C GLU A 123 0.79 9.35 4.17
N ILE A 124 -0.11 8.47 3.73
CA ILE A 124 -1.18 7.90 4.54
C ILE A 124 -1.08 6.37 4.45
N ALA A 125 -1.26 5.72 5.59
CA ALA A 125 -1.22 4.27 5.71
C ALA A 125 -2.60 3.73 6.11
N TYR A 126 -2.93 2.56 5.59
CA TYR A 126 -4.13 1.80 5.94
C TYR A 126 -3.73 0.35 6.21
N TYR A 127 -4.40 -0.26 7.18
CA TYR A 127 -4.24 -1.67 7.53
C TYR A 127 -5.60 -2.37 7.58
N SER A 128 -5.67 -3.56 7.00
CA SER A 128 -6.80 -4.49 7.12
C SER A 128 -6.29 -5.91 7.34
N SER A 129 -6.72 -6.54 8.43
CA SER A 129 -6.36 -7.94 8.74
C SER A 129 -6.89 -8.95 7.73
N LYS A 130 -7.78 -8.55 6.82
CA LYS A 130 -8.32 -9.37 5.73
C LYS A 130 -7.57 -9.18 4.41
N GLY A 131 -6.54 -8.34 4.40
CA GLY A 131 -5.88 -7.84 3.20
C GLY A 131 -6.37 -6.45 2.81
N ALA A 132 -5.45 -5.59 2.39
CA ALA A 132 -5.80 -4.23 1.96
C ALA A 132 -6.52 -4.26 0.61
N THR A 133 -7.61 -3.49 0.52
CA THR A 133 -8.34 -3.25 -0.72
C THR A 133 -8.49 -1.76 -0.98
N ALA A 134 -8.70 -1.39 -2.24
CA ALA A 134 -8.83 0.01 -2.65
C ALA A 134 -10.04 0.70 -1.98
N GLU A 135 -11.17 0.00 -1.94
CA GLU A 135 -12.44 0.53 -1.42
C GLU A 135 -12.40 0.72 0.09
N GLU A 136 -11.90 -0.28 0.83
CA GLU A 136 -11.79 -0.19 2.29
C GLU A 136 -10.75 0.85 2.70
N GLY A 137 -9.61 0.92 2.00
CA GLY A 137 -8.57 1.91 2.26
C GLY A 137 -9.08 3.35 2.11
N LEU A 138 -9.71 3.67 0.97
CA LEU A 138 -10.29 5.00 0.77
C LEU A 138 -11.40 5.30 1.77
N THR A 139 -12.26 4.33 2.07
CA THR A 139 -13.33 4.50 3.07
C THR A 139 -12.77 4.84 4.45
N GLY A 140 -11.73 4.10 4.87
CA GLY A 140 -11.03 4.34 6.13
C GLY A 140 -10.38 5.72 6.19
N TRP A 141 -9.67 6.13 5.13
CA TRP A 141 -9.04 7.45 5.10
C TRP A 141 -10.04 8.60 5.08
N LYS A 142 -11.17 8.47 4.37
CA LYS A 142 -12.25 9.48 4.37
C LYS A 142 -12.85 9.70 5.76
N ALA A 143 -12.96 8.63 6.56
CA ALA A 143 -13.49 8.70 7.91
C ALA A 143 -12.47 9.20 8.95
N SER A 144 -11.17 9.23 8.62
CA SER A 144 -10.11 9.65 9.53
C SER A 144 -9.85 11.16 9.45
N PRO A 145 -10.01 11.92 10.55
CA PRO A 145 -9.67 13.34 10.61
C PRO A 145 -8.19 13.63 10.32
N ALA A 146 -7.30 12.67 10.57
CA ALA A 146 -5.87 12.82 10.31
C ALA A 146 -5.49 12.56 8.85
N HIS A 147 -6.25 11.73 8.12
CA HIS A 147 -5.90 11.30 6.75
C HIS A 147 -6.69 12.03 5.67
N ASN A 148 -8.00 12.24 5.87
CA ASN A 148 -8.85 12.90 4.87
C ASN A 148 -8.29 14.25 4.41
N PRO A 149 -7.79 15.15 5.30
CA PRO A 149 -7.27 16.44 4.88
C PRO A 149 -6.10 16.40 3.90
N LEU A 150 -5.27 15.35 3.93
CA LEU A 150 -4.20 15.16 2.94
C LEU A 150 -4.79 14.88 1.55
N ILE A 151 -5.82 14.03 1.49
CA ILE A 151 -6.49 13.63 0.23
C ILE A 151 -7.22 14.83 -0.39
N VAL A 152 -7.82 15.71 0.42
CA VAL A 152 -8.69 16.80 -0.06
C VAL A 152 -8.15 18.21 0.19
N ASN A 153 -6.85 18.35 0.49
CA ASN A 153 -6.21 19.66 0.69
C ASN A 153 -6.96 20.56 1.70
N GLU A 154 -7.27 20.01 2.88
CA GLU A 154 -7.92 20.76 3.96
C GLU A 154 -6.94 21.03 5.12
N GLY A 155 -7.29 21.97 5.99
CA GLY A 155 -6.48 22.31 7.17
C GLY A 155 -5.08 22.81 6.79
N ILE A 156 -4.05 22.20 7.35
CA ILE A 156 -2.64 22.56 7.09
C ILE A 156 -2.21 22.32 5.62
N TRP A 157 -3.01 21.58 4.85
CA TRP A 157 -2.73 21.23 3.45
C TRP A 157 -3.41 22.15 2.43
N ASN A 158 -4.10 23.20 2.89
CA ASN A 158 -4.94 24.05 2.05
C ASN A 158 -4.17 24.86 0.99
N GLN A 159 -2.90 25.17 1.23
CA GLN A 159 -2.02 25.86 0.27
C GLN A 159 -1.17 24.89 -0.55
N VAL A 160 -1.23 23.59 -0.25
CA VAL A 160 -0.39 22.60 -0.93
C VAL A 160 -1.00 22.25 -2.28
N GLN A 161 -0.14 22.20 -3.30
CA GLN A 161 -0.50 21.71 -4.63
C GLN A 161 0.18 20.37 -4.85
N TRP A 162 -0.58 19.28 -4.70
CA TRP A 162 -0.08 17.95 -5.00
C TRP A 162 0.17 17.81 -6.50
N LYS A 163 1.42 17.49 -6.85
CA LYS A 163 1.86 17.30 -8.24
C LYS A 163 2.13 15.84 -8.57
N ALA A 164 2.39 15.03 -7.54
CA ALA A 164 2.70 13.61 -7.69
C ALA A 164 1.94 12.79 -6.64
N ILE A 165 1.42 11.63 -7.05
CA ILE A 165 0.86 10.61 -6.16
C ILE A 165 1.44 9.24 -6.48
N GLY A 166 1.74 8.45 -5.46
CA GLY A 166 2.20 7.06 -5.58
C GLY A 166 1.34 6.12 -4.77
N ILE A 167 1.07 4.93 -5.30
CA ILE A 167 0.15 3.95 -4.69
C ILE A 167 0.87 2.62 -4.49
N GLY A 168 0.70 2.01 -3.31
CA GLY A 168 1.21 0.68 -3.01
C GLY A 168 0.21 -0.13 -2.19
N LEU A 169 -0.14 -1.32 -2.65
CA LEU A 169 -0.88 -2.29 -1.84
C LEU A 169 -0.13 -3.62 -1.80
N TYR A 170 0.10 -4.12 -0.58
CA TYR A 170 0.73 -5.42 -0.38
C TYR A 170 0.27 -6.04 0.95
N GLY A 171 -0.18 -7.30 0.90
CA GLY A 171 -0.73 -7.99 2.05
C GLY A 171 -1.85 -7.19 2.71
N GLU A 172 -1.68 -6.87 3.98
CA GLU A 172 -2.61 -6.15 4.83
C GLU A 172 -2.52 -4.62 4.71
N TYR A 173 -1.54 -4.09 3.97
CA TYR A 173 -1.24 -2.65 3.96
C TYR A 173 -1.56 -1.98 2.63
N GLY A 174 -2.17 -0.79 2.74
CA GLY A 174 -2.32 0.17 1.64
C GLY A 174 -1.60 1.46 1.99
N ILE A 175 -0.72 1.93 1.12
CA ILE A 175 0.12 3.11 1.32
C ILE A 175 -0.08 4.06 0.13
N VAL A 176 -0.28 5.34 0.42
CA VAL A 176 -0.36 6.40 -0.58
C VAL A 176 0.61 7.50 -0.23
N TRP A 177 1.45 7.88 -1.18
CA TRP A 177 2.41 8.97 -1.07
C TRP A 177 1.96 10.16 -1.92
N PHE A 178 2.15 11.37 -1.39
CA PHE A 178 1.90 12.65 -2.05
C PHE A 178 3.19 13.45 -2.13
N GLY A 179 3.36 14.21 -3.21
CA GLY A 179 4.52 15.07 -3.40
C GLY A 179 4.18 16.37 -4.14
N GLU A 180 4.97 17.40 -3.84
CA GLU A 180 4.79 18.78 -4.35
C GLU A 180 5.60 19.07 -5.62
N VAL A 181 6.42 18.11 -6.05
CA VAL A 181 7.27 18.18 -7.26
C VAL A 181 6.74 17.18 -8.30
N GLU A 182 6.84 17.53 -9.57
CA GLU A 182 6.49 16.61 -10.65
C GLU A 182 7.48 15.44 -10.72
N ASP A 183 6.99 14.30 -11.20
CA ASP A 183 7.83 13.19 -11.61
C ASP A 183 7.63 13.02 -13.11
N ASP A 184 8.70 13.12 -13.88
CA ASP A 184 8.66 13.02 -15.36
C ASP A 184 8.32 11.59 -15.82
N ALA A 185 8.30 10.62 -14.89
CA ALA A 185 7.93 9.24 -15.15
C ALA A 185 6.57 8.87 -14.52
N THR A 186 5.74 8.21 -15.33
CA THR A 186 4.48 7.58 -14.90
C THR A 186 4.70 6.08 -14.71
N PRO A 187 4.17 5.44 -13.64
CA PRO A 187 4.30 4.00 -13.47
C PRO A 187 3.62 3.26 -14.63
N ALA A 188 4.13 2.09 -14.96
CA ALA A 188 3.48 1.29 -15.99
C ALA A 188 2.08 0.85 -15.51
N PRO A 189 1.06 0.93 -16.38
CA PRO A 189 -0.31 0.58 -16.01
C PRO A 189 -0.43 -0.92 -15.71
N ALA A 190 -1.49 -1.29 -15.01
CA ALA A 190 -1.77 -2.68 -14.70
C ALA A 190 -1.82 -3.55 -15.97
N PRO A 191 -1.22 -4.75 -15.95
CA PRO A 191 -1.27 -5.66 -17.08
C PRO A 191 -2.73 -5.94 -17.49
N LYS A 192 -3.02 -5.80 -18.79
CA LYS A 192 -4.31 -6.25 -19.34
C LYS A 192 -4.44 -7.74 -19.08
N GLN A 193 -5.60 -8.19 -18.58
CA GLN A 193 -5.87 -9.62 -18.44
C GLN A 193 -5.75 -10.27 -19.82
N ALA A 194 -4.92 -11.32 -19.92
CA ALA A 194 -4.94 -12.17 -21.11
C ALA A 194 -6.36 -12.74 -21.27
N PRO A 195 -6.91 -12.78 -22.49
CA PRO A 195 -8.21 -13.41 -22.70
C PRO A 195 -8.16 -14.84 -22.19
N ALA A 196 -9.17 -15.25 -21.41
CA ALA A 196 -9.28 -16.60 -20.90
C ALA A 196 -9.10 -17.58 -22.08
N SER A 197 -8.05 -18.39 -22.03
CA SER A 197 -7.83 -19.42 -23.05
C SER A 197 -9.06 -20.32 -23.04
N LYS A 198 -9.88 -20.26 -24.10
CA LYS A 198 -10.96 -21.22 -24.28
C LYS A 198 -10.30 -22.60 -24.24
N ARG A 199 -10.52 -23.37 -23.17
CA ARG A 199 -10.18 -24.79 -23.14
C ARG A 199 -10.92 -25.40 -24.33
N ARG A 200 -10.18 -25.78 -25.36
CA ARG A 200 -10.72 -26.68 -26.39
C ARG A 200 -10.95 -27.99 -25.67
N SER A 201 -12.22 -28.30 -25.43
CA SER A 201 -12.65 -29.66 -25.15
C SER A 201 -12.38 -30.48 -26.42
N SER A 202 -11.32 -31.27 -26.38
CA SER A 202 -11.12 -32.43 -27.25
C SER A 202 -11.77 -33.64 -26.62
#